data_AF-A0A9Q9C0L3-F1
#
_entry.id   AF-A0A9Q9C0L3-F1
#
_cell.length_a   1.000
_cell.length_b   1.000
_cell.length_c   1.000
_cell.angle_alpha   90.00
_cell.angle_beta   90.00
_cell.angle_gamma   90.00
#
_symmetry.space_group_name_H-M   'P 1'
#
loop_
_entity.id
_entity.type
_entity.pdbx_description
1 polymer ?
#
loop_
_entity_poly.entity_id
_entity_poly.type
_entity_poly.pdbx_seq_one_letter_code
_entity_poly.pdbx_strand_id
1 'polypeptide(L)'
;MQSITVKFTTPDCEIIFDNIYSLSTSTNNGKLVIMPNHEKFIMNLCPGFVILNDIFNVTTNVIAASAILSVYDNMCNIVADIAFVYNKSNIKRLKEIKNLFEDNIPNVIDNKLLFNILSQDLKFINKVLNCENIS
;
A
#
# COMPACT_ATOMS: atom_id res chain seq x y z
N MET A 1 12.85 3.07 -23.64
CA MET A 1 12.76 3.80 -22.35
C MET A 1 13.14 2.80 -21.27
N GLN A 2 13.99 3.17 -20.31
CA GLN A 2 14.33 2.25 -19.21
C GLN A 2 13.13 2.08 -18.28
N SER A 3 13.00 0.91 -17.68
CA SER A 3 11.89 0.56 -16.79
C SER A 3 12.37 -0.34 -15.65
N ILE A 4 11.52 -0.47 -14.64
CA ILE A 4 11.62 -1.42 -13.55
C ILE A 4 10.40 -2.35 -13.57
N THR A 5 10.57 -3.55 -13.02
CA THR A 5 9.45 -4.43 -12.66
C THR A 5 9.11 -4.21 -11.20
N VAL A 6 7.82 -4.05 -10.88
CA VAL A 6 7.33 -3.91 -9.50
C VAL A 6 6.50 -5.13 -9.15
N LYS A 7 6.92 -5.86 -8.13
CA LYS A 7 6.18 -7.01 -7.59
C LYS A 7 5.67 -6.71 -6.20
N PHE A 8 4.40 -6.98 -5.96
CA PHE A 8 3.80 -7.05 -4.64
C PHE A 8 3.59 -8.52 -4.29
N THR A 9 4.05 -8.93 -3.11
CA THR A 9 3.82 -10.26 -2.55
C THR A 9 3.10 -10.09 -1.21
N THR A 10 1.94 -10.73 -1.08
CA THR A 10 1.20 -10.87 0.18
C THR A 10 1.08 -12.35 0.54
N PRO A 11 0.58 -12.70 1.74
CA PRO A 11 0.25 -14.08 2.06
C PRO A 11 -0.78 -14.71 1.10
N ASP A 12 -1.64 -13.89 0.49
CA ASP A 12 -2.75 -14.36 -0.34
C ASP A 12 -2.41 -14.42 -1.83
N CYS A 13 -1.60 -13.49 -2.35
CA CYS A 13 -1.35 -13.38 -3.78
C CYS A 13 -0.07 -12.64 -4.14
N GLU A 14 0.31 -12.75 -5.41
CA GLU A 14 1.32 -11.91 -6.03
C GLU A 14 0.69 -11.03 -7.12
N ILE A 15 1.11 -9.76 -7.17
CA ILE A 15 0.70 -8.80 -8.20
C ILE A 15 1.96 -8.26 -8.85
N ILE A 16 2.10 -8.42 -10.16
CA ILE A 16 3.30 -8.02 -10.91
C ILE A 16 2.92 -6.93 -11.92
N PHE A 17 3.74 -5.89 -11.95
CA PHE A 17 3.65 -4.79 -12.91
C PHE A 17 4.97 -4.66 -13.64
N ASP A 18 4.94 -4.82 -14.95
CA ASP A 18 6.09 -4.59 -15.82
C ASP A 18 6.06 -3.18 -16.41
N ASN A 19 7.19 -2.77 -16.99
CA ASN A 19 7.32 -1.51 -17.72
C ASN A 19 6.98 -0.27 -16.89
N ILE A 20 7.31 -0.28 -15.60
CA ILE A 20 7.13 0.87 -14.71
C ILE A 20 8.33 1.81 -14.87
N TYR A 21 8.13 3.10 -15.16
CA TYR A 21 9.24 4.06 -15.18
C TYR A 21 9.45 4.75 -13.83
N SER A 22 8.43 4.77 -12.97
CA SER A 22 8.59 5.27 -11.60
C SER A 22 7.64 4.62 -10.61
N LEU A 23 8.14 4.44 -9.39
CA LEU A 23 7.38 4.08 -8.20
C LEU A 23 7.48 5.21 -7.19
N SER A 24 6.36 5.70 -6.67
CA SER A 24 6.32 6.71 -5.60
C SER A 24 5.56 6.20 -4.39
N THR A 25 6.10 6.41 -3.20
CA THR A 25 5.46 5.97 -1.95
C THR A 25 5.85 6.87 -0.76
N SER A 26 5.20 6.68 0.38
CA SER A 26 5.49 7.41 1.62
C SER A 26 6.35 6.56 2.56
N THR A 27 7.31 7.21 3.20
CA THR A 27 8.23 6.65 4.18
C THR A 27 8.20 7.49 5.45
N ASN A 28 8.84 7.04 6.51
CA ASN A 28 8.96 7.82 7.75
C ASN A 28 9.71 9.15 7.53
N ASN A 29 10.54 9.24 6.48
CA ASN A 29 11.36 10.42 6.17
C ASN A 29 10.72 11.31 5.07
N GLY A 30 9.47 11.05 4.68
CA GLY A 30 8.77 11.77 3.61
C GLY A 30 8.50 10.91 2.38
N LYS A 31 8.39 11.54 1.21
CA LYS A 31 8.09 10.85 -0.06
C LYS A 31 9.36 10.24 -0.66
N LEU A 32 9.26 9.01 -1.13
CA LEU A 32 10.29 8.29 -1.88
C LEU A 32 9.84 8.12 -3.32
N VAL A 33 10.76 8.32 -4.26
CA VAL A 33 10.58 8.03 -5.68
C VAL A 33 11.71 7.12 -6.14
N ILE A 34 11.36 6.03 -6.82
CA ILE A 34 12.30 5.05 -7.37
C ILE A 34 12.16 5.08 -8.88
N MET A 35 13.30 5.14 -9.57
CA MET A 35 13.42 5.15 -11.01
C MET A 35 14.34 4.02 -11.47
N PRO A 36 14.41 3.71 -12.78
CA PRO A 36 15.36 2.73 -13.31
C PRO A 36 16.80 3.03 -12.87
N ASN A 37 17.53 1.97 -12.57
CA ASN A 37 18.91 1.95 -12.08
C ASN A 37 19.12 2.66 -10.74
N HIS A 38 18.06 2.77 -9.93
CA HIS A 38 18.21 3.22 -8.55
C HIS A 38 19.13 2.27 -7.77
N GLU A 39 19.93 2.83 -6.86
CA GLU A 39 20.82 2.09 -5.97
C GLU A 39 20.06 1.01 -5.18
N LYS A 40 20.75 -0.08 -4.82
CA LYS A 40 20.14 -1.19 -4.09
C LYS A 40 19.89 -0.80 -2.63
N PHE A 41 18.68 -1.05 -2.14
CA PHE A 41 18.36 -0.84 -0.72
C PHE A 41 17.16 -1.70 -0.29
N ILE A 42 16.99 -1.79 1.03
CA ILE A 42 15.82 -2.40 1.67
C ILE A 42 15.32 -1.41 2.74
N MET A 43 14.00 -1.21 2.80
CA MET A 43 13.41 -0.36 3.82
C MET A 43 11.95 -0.69 4.13
N ASN A 44 11.49 -0.24 5.29
CA ASN A 44 10.07 -0.25 5.65
C ASN A 44 9.33 0.91 4.96
N LEU A 45 8.13 0.64 4.46
CA LEU A 45 7.23 1.64 3.91
C LEU A 45 6.14 1.99 4.92
N CYS A 46 5.69 3.25 4.88
CA CYS A 46 4.50 3.64 5.62
C CYS A 46 3.26 3.03 4.94
N PRO A 47 2.25 2.59 5.71
CA PRO A 47 0.98 2.14 5.14
C PRO A 47 0.35 3.24 4.27
N GLY A 48 -0.17 2.89 3.09
CA GLY A 48 -0.82 3.82 2.18
C GLY A 48 -0.58 3.50 0.71
N PHE A 49 -0.57 4.55 -0.11
CA PHE A 49 -0.44 4.42 -1.56
C PHE A 49 1.00 4.18 -2.00
N VAL A 50 1.12 3.24 -2.93
CA VAL A 50 2.25 3.05 -3.83
C VAL A 50 1.73 3.39 -5.23
N ILE A 51 2.24 4.47 -5.78
CA ILE A 51 1.84 5.02 -7.08
C ILE A 51 2.85 4.52 -8.11
N LEU A 52 2.35 3.83 -9.13
CA LEU A 52 3.15 3.30 -10.23
C LEU A 52 2.81 4.09 -11.47
N ASN A 53 3.82 4.58 -12.18
CA ASN A 53 3.63 5.16 -13.51
C ASN A 53 4.35 4.30 -14.54
N ASP A 54 3.61 3.80 -15.52
CA ASP A 54 4.16 2.98 -16.60
C ASP A 54 4.71 3.82 -17.76
N ILE A 55 5.52 3.20 -18.62
CA ILE A 55 6.12 3.88 -19.79
C ILE A 55 5.08 4.41 -20.81
N PHE A 56 3.81 4.04 -20.65
CA PHE A 56 2.69 4.50 -21.46
C PHE A 56 1.92 5.66 -20.80
N ASN A 57 2.46 6.23 -19.72
CA ASN A 57 1.85 7.28 -18.89
C ASN A 57 0.53 6.87 -18.21
N VAL A 58 0.33 5.59 -17.95
CA VAL A 58 -0.77 5.09 -17.11
C VAL A 58 -0.32 5.09 -15.65
N THR A 59 -1.11 5.74 -14.80
CA THR A 59 -0.90 5.73 -13.35
C THR A 59 -1.76 4.65 -12.71
N THR A 60 -1.12 3.72 -12.00
CA THR A 60 -1.78 2.69 -11.19
C THR A 60 -1.51 2.95 -9.72
N ASN A 61 -2.58 3.04 -8.93
CA ASN A 61 -2.51 3.20 -7.49
C ASN A 61 -2.68 1.84 -6.81
N VAL A 62 -1.70 1.42 -6.04
CA VAL A 62 -1.75 0.22 -5.20
C VAL A 62 -1.76 0.66 -3.74
N ILE A 63 -2.61 0.07 -2.92
CA ILE A 63 -2.61 0.28 -1.48
C ILE A 63 -1.82 -0.86 -0.84
N ALA A 64 -0.90 -0.54 0.06
CA ALA A 64 -0.14 -1.51 0.83
C ALA A 64 -0.12 -1.16 2.33
N ALA A 65 -0.16 -2.18 3.18
CA ALA A 65 -0.04 -2.08 4.65
C ALA A 65 1.10 -2.97 5.16
N SER A 66 1.81 -2.51 6.21
CA SER A 66 2.93 -3.23 6.82
C SER A 66 3.94 -3.75 5.79
N ALA A 67 4.42 -2.85 4.91
CA ALA A 67 5.17 -3.24 3.73
C ALA A 67 6.69 -3.03 3.90
N ILE A 68 7.47 -3.98 3.38
CA ILE A 68 8.92 -3.90 3.21
C ILE A 68 9.21 -3.84 1.71
N LEU A 69 9.97 -2.82 1.31
CA LEU A 69 10.45 -2.65 -0.06
C LEU A 69 11.90 -3.09 -0.17
N SER A 70 12.22 -3.80 -1.23
CA SER A 70 13.58 -4.13 -1.66
C SER A 70 13.78 -3.73 -3.12
N VAL A 71 14.90 -3.08 -3.41
CA VAL A 71 15.27 -2.64 -4.76
C VAL A 71 16.57 -3.34 -5.17
N TYR A 72 16.54 -4.07 -6.28
CA TYR A 72 17.71 -4.74 -6.85
C TYR A 72 17.48 -5.02 -8.33
N ASP A 73 18.53 -4.93 -9.15
CA ASP A 73 18.53 -5.36 -10.56
C ASP A 73 17.32 -4.87 -11.39
N ASN A 74 16.97 -3.58 -11.27
CA ASN A 74 15.78 -2.97 -11.89
C ASN A 74 14.44 -3.63 -11.50
N MET A 75 14.38 -4.20 -10.31
CA MET A 75 13.19 -4.75 -9.71
C MET A 75 12.92 -4.08 -8.36
N CYS A 76 11.67 -3.73 -8.12
CA CYS A 76 11.16 -3.36 -6.81
C CYS A 76 10.27 -4.50 -6.31
N ASN A 77 10.69 -5.17 -5.25
CA ASN A 77 9.89 -6.20 -4.60
C ASN A 77 9.35 -5.67 -3.27
N ILE A 78 8.03 -5.64 -3.15
CA ILE A 78 7.28 -5.14 -2.01
C ILE A 78 6.57 -6.32 -1.35
N VAL A 79 7.01 -6.69 -0.16
CA VAL A 79 6.36 -7.71 0.66
C VAL A 79 5.48 -7.00 1.67
N ALA A 80 4.18 -7.33 1.72
CA ALA A 80 3.21 -6.63 2.55
C ALA A 80 2.20 -7.61 3.15
N ASP A 81 1.64 -7.27 4.32
CA ASP A 81 0.53 -8.05 4.89
C ASP A 81 -0.71 -7.96 4.00
N ILE A 82 -0.98 -6.76 3.48
CA ILE A 82 -2.10 -6.48 2.60
C ILE A 82 -1.61 -5.62 1.44
N ALA A 83 -1.95 -6.01 0.22
CA ALA A 83 -1.78 -5.19 -0.98
C ALA A 83 -2.93 -5.40 -1.96
N PHE A 84 -3.47 -4.32 -2.52
CA PHE A 84 -4.50 -4.40 -3.57
C PHE A 84 -4.50 -3.17 -4.47
N VAL A 85 -4.89 -3.37 -5.73
CA VAL A 85 -5.09 -2.27 -6.67
C VAL A 85 -6.28 -1.42 -6.25
N TYR A 86 -6.09 -0.11 -6.22
CA TYR A 86 -7.13 0.87 -5.94
C TYR A 86 -8.19 0.83 -7.06
N ASN A 87 -9.40 0.42 -6.72
CA ASN A 87 -10.56 0.47 -7.62
C ASN A 87 -11.85 0.62 -6.80
N LYS A 88 -12.94 1.01 -7.48
CA LYS A 88 -14.24 1.26 -6.83
C LYS A 88 -14.76 0.07 -6.02
N SER A 89 -14.55 -1.16 -6.50
CA SER A 89 -15.01 -2.38 -5.82
C SER A 89 -14.27 -2.60 -4.50
N ASN A 90 -12.94 -2.52 -4.53
CA ASN A 90 -12.09 -2.69 -3.36
C ASN A 90 -12.33 -1.59 -2.32
N ILE A 91 -12.56 -0.35 -2.75
CA ILE A 91 -12.90 0.75 -1.84
C ILE A 91 -14.27 0.59 -1.21
N LYS A 92 -15.28 0.12 -1.97
CA LYS A 92 -16.59 -0.21 -1.39
C LYS A 92 -16.44 -1.27 -0.30
N ARG A 93 -15.70 -2.36 -0.57
CA ARG A 93 -15.43 -3.42 0.41
C ARG A 93 -14.68 -2.89 1.63
N LEU A 94 -13.72 -1.97 1.44
CA LEU A 94 -13.00 -1.34 2.55
C LEU A 94 -13.92 -0.48 3.44
N LYS A 95 -14.90 0.21 2.86
CA LYS A 95 -15.94 0.95 3.60
C LYS A 95 -16.84 0.02 4.41
N GLU A 96 -17.21 -1.13 3.84
CA GLU A 96 -18.00 -2.15 4.55
C GLU A 96 -17.21 -2.72 5.75
N ILE A 97 -15.92 -3.02 5.56
CA ILE A 97 -15.04 -3.47 6.65
C ILE A 97 -14.89 -2.39 7.72
N LYS A 98 -14.74 -1.11 7.32
CA LYS A 98 -14.67 0.01 8.26
C LYS A 98 -15.88 0.05 9.18
N ASN A 99 -17.10 0.00 8.62
CA ASN A 99 -18.32 0.05 9.39
C ASN A 99 -18.39 -1.13 10.37
N LEU A 100 -18.03 -2.34 9.91
CA LEU A 100 -17.98 -3.52 10.77
C LEU A 100 -16.98 -3.35 11.92
N PHE A 101 -15.83 -2.72 11.68
CA PHE A 101 -14.84 -2.45 12.71
C PHE A 101 -15.34 -1.41 13.72
N GLU A 102 -15.96 -0.33 13.24
CA GLU A 102 -16.55 0.72 14.09
C GLU A 102 -17.65 0.15 14.99
N ASP A 103 -18.54 -0.68 14.45
CA ASP A 103 -19.62 -1.34 15.20
C ASP A 103 -19.11 -2.31 16.28
N ASN A 104 -17.89 -2.85 16.11
CA ASN A 104 -17.29 -3.79 17.05
C ASN A 104 -16.37 -3.15 18.10
N ILE A 105 -16.09 -1.84 18.02
CA ILE A 105 -15.29 -1.15 19.04
C ILE A 105 -15.84 -1.37 20.46
N PRO A 106 -17.17 -1.20 20.74
CA PRO A 106 -17.69 -1.38 22.09
C PRO A 106 -17.47 -2.80 22.64
N ASN A 107 -17.43 -3.80 21.76
CA ASN A 107 -17.26 -5.21 22.15
C ASN A 107 -15.83 -5.55 22.57
N VAL A 108 -14.84 -4.73 22.20
CA VAL A 108 -13.42 -4.99 22.45
C VAL A 108 -12.78 -3.95 23.36
N ILE A 109 -13.53 -2.95 23.82
CA ILE A 109 -12.99 -1.78 24.53
C ILE A 109 -12.27 -2.14 25.83
N ASP A 110 -12.77 -3.16 26.55
CA ASP A 110 -12.17 -3.64 27.80
C ASP A 110 -10.94 -4.54 27.55
N ASN A 111 -10.76 -5.05 26.32
CA ASN A 111 -9.58 -5.81 25.92
C ASN A 111 -8.57 -4.89 25.23
N LYS A 112 -7.62 -4.36 26.01
CA LYS A 112 -6.58 -3.44 25.53
C LYS A 112 -5.84 -3.92 24.28
N LEU A 113 -5.57 -5.22 24.14
CA LEU A 113 -4.86 -5.77 22.99
C LEU A 113 -5.74 -5.71 21.73
N LEU A 114 -6.96 -6.22 21.80
CA LEU A 114 -7.90 -6.23 20.68
C LEU A 114 -8.28 -4.80 20.27
N PHE A 115 -8.53 -3.92 21.25
CA PHE A 115 -8.81 -2.51 20.99
C PHE A 115 -7.67 -1.82 20.23
N ASN A 116 -6.42 -2.08 20.62
CA ASN A 116 -5.24 -1.49 19.96
C ASN A 116 -5.10 -1.96 18.50
N ILE A 117 -5.29 -3.26 18.24
CA ILE A 117 -5.23 -3.82 16.88
C ILE A 117 -6.32 -3.18 16.01
N LEU A 118 -7.57 -3.22 16.47
CA LEU A 118 -8.71 -2.65 15.75
C LEU A 118 -8.53 -1.14 15.49
N SER A 119 -8.01 -0.41 16.47
CA SER A 119 -7.72 1.02 16.33
C SER A 119 -6.63 1.30 15.30
N GLN A 120 -5.61 0.45 15.18
CA GLN A 120 -4.56 0.59 14.17
C GLN A 120 -5.10 0.33 12.76
N ASP A 121 -5.92 -0.72 12.61
CA ASP A 121 -6.54 -1.04 11.32
C ASP A 121 -7.49 0.07 10.87
N LEU A 122 -8.31 0.61 11.78
CA LEU A 122 -9.17 1.76 11.49
C LEU A 122 -8.39 3.00 11.10
N LYS A 123 -7.24 3.28 11.73
CA LYS A 123 -6.35 4.39 11.32
C LYS A 123 -5.85 4.19 9.89
N PHE A 124 -5.45 2.97 9.53
CA PHE A 124 -5.04 2.65 8.16
C PHE A 124 -6.19 2.83 7.17
N ILE A 125 -7.37 2.26 7.46
CA ILE A 125 -8.55 2.36 6.59
C ILE A 125 -8.95 3.83 6.40
N ASN A 126 -9.02 4.61 7.48
CA ASN A 126 -9.35 6.03 7.40
C ASN A 126 -8.32 6.83 6.58
N LYS A 127 -7.02 6.51 6.71
CA LYS A 127 -5.98 7.13 5.88
C LYS A 127 -6.22 6.86 4.39
N VAL A 128 -6.53 5.61 4.04
CA VAL A 128 -6.82 5.21 2.65
C VAL A 128 -8.06 5.93 2.12
N LEU A 129 -9.15 5.96 2.89
CA LEU A 129 -10.41 6.58 2.47
C LEU A 129 -10.34 8.10 2.41
N ASN A 130 -9.56 8.76 3.28
CA ASN A 130 -9.41 10.22 3.23
C ASN A 130 -8.64 10.70 2.00
N CYS A 131 -7.81 9.85 1.39
CA CYS A 131 -7.14 10.16 0.13
C CYS A 131 -8.08 10.06 -1.09
N GLU A 132 -9.23 9.38 -0.99
CA GLU A 132 -10.29 9.40 -2.03
C GLU A 132 -10.88 10.81 -2.20
N ASN A 133 -10.90 11.61 -1.13
CA ASN A 133 -11.45 12.97 -1.14
C ASN A 133 -10.51 14.01 -1.80
N ILE A 134 -9.35 13.59 -2.31
CA ILE A 134 -8.33 14.47 -2.91
C ILE A 134 -8.12 14.15 -4.40
N SER A 135 -8.78 13.11 -4.93
CA SER A 135 -8.70 12.67 -6.33
C SER A 135 -9.96 12.99 -7.13
#